data_AF-A0A6M5IXS3-F1
#
_entry.id   AF-A0A6M5IXS3-F1
#
_cell.length_a   1.000
_cell.length_b   1.000
_cell.length_c   1.000
_cell.angle_alpha   90.00
_cell.angle_beta   90.00
_cell.angle_gamma   90.00
#
_symmetry.space_group_name_H-M   'P 1'
#
loop_
_entity.id
_entity.type
_entity.pdbx_description
1 polymer ?
#
loop_
_entity_poly.entity_id
_entity_poly.type
_entity_poly.pdbx_seq_one_letter_code
_entity_poly.pdbx_strand_id
1 'polypeptide(L)'
;MTASKKLKAGDVVHFFSTVAIIDDDLGFNSPQVMTYGRELTLTQKILDYYGYGERESWLTRVDQPNRHGVIRVASGPWPADQLRTEPGSIARDDQRAAARANAFQEKDAGKQAQRLAEIDAVYGKWQGSRNAMNYSRRTRREEEDSF
;
A
#
# COMPACT_ATOMS: atom_id res chain seq x y z
N MET A 1 -2.59 2.85 -26.90
CA MET A 1 -2.38 1.54 -26.23
C MET A 1 -0.90 1.41 -25.94
N THR A 2 -0.49 1.57 -24.68
CA THR A 2 0.91 1.36 -24.27
C THR A 2 1.13 -0.15 -24.26
N ALA A 3 2.06 -0.65 -25.07
CA ALA A 3 2.39 -2.07 -25.08
C ALA A 3 2.82 -2.48 -23.68
N SER A 4 2.14 -3.48 -23.10
CA SER A 4 2.49 -4.00 -21.78
C SER A 4 3.92 -4.54 -21.84
N LYS A 5 4.82 -3.98 -21.02
CA LYS A 5 6.23 -4.35 -21.01
C LYS A 5 6.32 -5.84 -20.66
N LYS A 6 7.02 -6.63 -21.49
CA LYS A 6 7.28 -8.03 -21.16
C LYS A 6 8.21 -8.09 -19.96
N LEU A 7 7.66 -8.49 -18.80
CA LEU A 7 8.40 -8.66 -17.56
C LEU A 7 9.40 -9.81 -17.68
N LYS A 8 10.57 -9.66 -17.04
CA LYS A 8 11.64 -10.66 -17.00
C LYS A 8 12.21 -10.83 -15.58
N ALA A 9 12.95 -11.91 -15.36
CA ALA A 9 13.57 -12.17 -14.07
C ALA A 9 14.54 -11.01 -13.73
N GLY A 10 14.50 -10.58 -12.47
CA GLY A 10 15.21 -9.40 -11.96
C GLY A 10 14.43 -8.09 -12.07
N ASP A 11 13.33 -8.03 -12.83
CA ASP A 11 12.46 -6.85 -12.79
C ASP A 11 11.78 -6.73 -11.42
N VAL A 12 11.58 -5.51 -10.95
CA VAL A 12 10.83 -5.21 -9.74
C VAL A 12 9.39 -4.86 -10.10
N VAL A 13 8.44 -5.31 -9.30
CA VAL A 13 7.04 -4.87 -9.33
C VAL A 13 6.63 -4.41 -7.94
N HIS A 14 5.60 -3.57 -7.86
CA HIS A 14 5.06 -3.10 -6.60
C HIS A 14 3.53 -3.15 -6.54
N PHE A 15 3.00 -3.23 -5.31
CA PHE A 15 1.61 -3.61 -5.07
C PHE A 15 0.79 -2.47 -4.48
N PHE A 16 -0.34 -2.16 -5.12
CA PHE A 16 -1.37 -1.23 -4.62
C PHE A 16 -2.55 -1.96 -3.98
N SER A 17 -2.49 -3.28 -3.86
CA SER A 17 -3.54 -4.08 -3.24
C SER A 17 -2.98 -5.41 -2.76
N THR A 18 -3.75 -6.10 -1.91
CA THR A 18 -3.36 -7.42 -1.43
C THR A 18 -3.39 -8.46 -2.56
N VAL A 19 -2.28 -9.18 -2.75
CA VAL A 19 -2.12 -10.27 -3.72
C VAL A 19 -1.41 -11.43 -3.03
N ALA A 20 -2.00 -12.63 -3.09
CA ALA A 20 -1.34 -13.85 -2.62
C ALA A 20 -0.42 -14.39 -3.71
N ILE A 21 0.83 -14.63 -3.35
CA ILE A 21 1.90 -15.16 -4.20
C ILE A 21 2.32 -16.51 -3.65
N ILE A 22 2.32 -17.51 -4.51
CA ILE A 22 2.77 -18.86 -4.23
C ILE A 22 4.20 -18.94 -4.79
N ASP A 23 5.15 -19.26 -3.93
CA ASP A 23 6.55 -19.51 -4.30
C ASP A 23 7.05 -20.68 -3.44
N ASP A 24 7.21 -21.84 -4.07
CA ASP A 24 7.56 -23.10 -3.41
C ASP A 24 9.02 -23.11 -2.89
N ASP A 25 9.86 -22.15 -3.31
CA ASP A 25 11.29 -22.10 -2.96
C ASP A 25 11.64 -21.10 -1.86
N LEU A 26 10.68 -20.31 -1.37
CA LEU A 26 10.92 -19.43 -0.20
C LEU A 26 10.92 -20.21 1.13
N GLY A 27 10.93 -21.55 1.09
CA GLY A 27 11.01 -22.42 2.27
C GLY A 27 9.71 -22.50 3.08
N PHE A 28 8.63 -21.92 2.56
CA PHE A 28 7.31 -22.01 3.15
C PHE A 28 6.41 -22.78 2.18
N ASN A 29 5.85 -23.91 2.64
CA ASN A 29 4.68 -24.53 2.01
C ASN A 29 3.43 -23.64 2.15
N SER A 30 3.56 -22.31 2.08
CA SER A 30 2.53 -21.34 2.41
C SER A 30 2.63 -20.10 1.53
N PRO A 31 1.49 -19.62 1.00
CA PRO A 31 1.46 -18.45 0.14
C PRO A 31 1.95 -17.20 0.89
N GLN A 32 2.86 -16.44 0.26
CA GLN A 32 3.24 -15.12 0.73
C GLN A 32 2.18 -14.10 0.32
N VAL A 33 1.70 -13.30 1.27
CA VAL A 33 0.73 -12.24 0.98
C VAL A 33 1.47 -10.92 0.78
N MET A 34 1.45 -10.40 -0.45
CA MET A 34 1.90 -9.05 -0.75
C MET A 34 0.80 -8.04 -0.46
N THR A 35 1.16 -6.92 0.15
CA THR A 35 0.24 -5.86 0.56
C THR A 35 0.64 -4.51 -0.06
N TYR A 36 -0.19 -3.49 0.14
CA TYR A 36 0.09 -2.13 -0.32
C TYR A 36 1.50 -1.66 0.08
N GLY A 37 2.23 -1.02 -0.83
CA GLY A 37 3.56 -0.46 -0.54
C GLY A 37 4.71 -1.48 -0.56
N ARG A 38 4.40 -2.76 -0.80
CA ARG A 38 5.42 -3.82 -0.98
C ARG A 38 5.95 -3.84 -2.40
N GLU A 39 7.19 -4.31 -2.51
CA GLU A 39 7.88 -4.58 -3.78
C GLU A 39 8.27 -6.05 -3.82
N LEU A 40 8.36 -6.59 -5.03
CA LEU A 40 8.83 -7.94 -5.30
C LEU A 40 9.77 -7.92 -6.49
N THR A 41 10.95 -8.51 -6.33
CA THR A 41 11.82 -8.83 -7.46
C THR A 41 11.36 -10.14 -8.08
N LEU A 42 11.02 -10.10 -9.37
CA LEU A 42 10.56 -11.27 -10.10
C LEU A 42 11.71 -12.27 -10.26
N THR A 43 11.45 -13.53 -9.92
CA THR A 43 12.36 -14.65 -10.19
C THR A 43 11.89 -15.39 -11.44
N GLN A 44 12.77 -16.18 -12.05
CA GLN A 44 12.37 -17.04 -13.18
C GLN A 44 11.23 -17.98 -12.78
N LYS A 45 11.24 -18.50 -11.55
CA LYS A 45 10.21 -19.39 -11.02
C LYS A 45 8.83 -18.72 -10.91
N ILE A 46 8.78 -17.47 -10.43
CA ILE A 46 7.55 -16.68 -10.41
C ILE A 46 7.01 -16.51 -11.83
N LEU A 47 7.88 -16.22 -12.80
CA LEU A 47 7.49 -16.08 -14.20
C LEU A 47 7.00 -17.39 -14.80
N ASP A 48 7.64 -18.51 -14.47
CA ASP A 48 7.23 -19.81 -14.98
C ASP A 48 5.88 -20.22 -14.38
N TYR A 49 5.69 -20.04 -13.07
CA TYR A 49 4.46 -20.37 -12.36
C TYR A 49 3.26 -19.52 -12.80
N TYR A 50 3.44 -18.20 -12.91
CA TYR A 50 2.36 -17.27 -13.24
C TYR A 50 2.26 -16.92 -14.73
N GLY A 51 3.25 -17.30 -15.53
CA GLY A 51 3.32 -17.05 -16.98
C GLY A 51 2.92 -18.24 -17.84
N TYR A 52 2.97 -19.48 -17.35
CA TYR A 52 2.43 -20.64 -18.04
C TYR A 52 0.91 -20.78 -17.79
N GLY A 53 0.11 -20.39 -18.77
CA GLY A 53 -1.30 -20.76 -18.86
C GLY A 53 -2.25 -19.61 -19.16
N GLU A 54 -3.30 -19.90 -19.92
CA GLU A 54 -4.41 -19.01 -20.29
C GLU A 54 -5.25 -18.50 -19.10
N ARG A 55 -4.81 -18.70 -17.86
CA ARG A 55 -5.51 -18.21 -16.67
C ARG A 55 -5.05 -16.79 -16.39
N GLU A 56 -6.01 -15.89 -16.18
CA GLU A 56 -5.76 -14.52 -15.75
C GLU A 56 -4.98 -14.50 -14.43
N SER A 57 -3.65 -14.44 -14.50
CA SER A 57 -2.79 -14.26 -13.32
C SER A 57 -2.66 -12.77 -12.97
N TRP A 58 -2.23 -12.46 -11.75
CA TRP A 58 -1.92 -11.08 -11.39
C TRP A 58 -0.79 -10.51 -12.25
N LEU A 59 0.12 -11.38 -12.72
CA LEU A 59 1.28 -11.01 -13.53
C LEU A 59 0.88 -10.50 -14.92
N THR A 60 -0.17 -11.06 -15.54
CA THR A 60 -0.68 -10.58 -16.83
C THR A 60 -1.42 -9.24 -16.73
N ARG A 61 -1.71 -8.77 -15.51
CA ARG A 61 -2.43 -7.52 -15.22
C ARG A 61 -1.52 -6.42 -14.66
N VAL A 62 -0.20 -6.61 -14.66
CA VAL A 62 0.74 -5.56 -14.27
C VAL A 62 0.59 -4.36 -15.20
N ASP A 63 0.54 -3.17 -14.61
CA ASP A 63 0.28 -1.88 -15.29
C ASP A 63 -1.10 -1.78 -15.96
N GLN A 64 -1.97 -2.79 -15.78
CA GLN A 64 -3.30 -2.79 -16.38
C GLN A 64 -4.36 -2.43 -15.33
N PRO A 65 -5.27 -1.50 -15.67
CA PRO A 65 -6.40 -1.22 -14.80
C PRO A 65 -7.37 -2.42 -14.78
N ASN A 66 -7.95 -2.69 -13.62
CA ASN A 66 -9.08 -3.61 -13.52
C ASN A 66 -10.36 -3.00 -14.11
N ARG A 67 -11.49 -3.74 -14.03
CA ARG A 67 -12.81 -3.27 -14.51
C ARG A 67 -13.30 -1.94 -13.91
N HIS A 68 -12.69 -1.48 -12.82
CA HIS A 68 -12.99 -0.21 -12.15
C HIS A 68 -11.97 0.90 -12.45
N GLY A 69 -11.05 0.68 -13.41
CA GLY A 69 -10.02 1.65 -13.76
C GLY A 69 -8.81 1.66 -12.82
N VAL A 70 -8.70 0.72 -11.89
CA VAL A 70 -7.67 0.74 -10.83
C VAL A 70 -6.53 -0.24 -11.14
N ILE A 71 -5.30 0.25 -11.14
CA ILE A 71 -4.09 -0.58 -11.24
C ILE A 71 -3.80 -1.21 -9.88
N ARG A 72 -3.68 -2.54 -9.84
CA ARG A 72 -3.44 -3.31 -8.60
C ARG A 72 -1.96 -3.60 -8.37
N VAL A 73 -1.20 -3.76 -9.44
CA VAL A 73 0.23 -4.07 -9.45
C VAL A 73 0.85 -3.27 -10.60
N ALA A 74 1.98 -2.63 -10.35
CA ALA A 74 2.69 -1.86 -11.37
C ALA A 74 4.16 -2.30 -11.45
N SER A 75 4.75 -2.08 -12.62
CA SER A 75 6.16 -2.38 -12.85
C SER A 75 7.08 -1.29 -12.30
N GLY A 76 8.30 -1.70 -11.95
CA GLY A 76 9.30 -0.83 -11.34
C GLY A 76 9.20 -0.74 -9.82
N PRO A 77 10.16 -0.03 -9.19
CA PRO A 77 10.13 0.22 -7.76
C PRO A 77 8.96 1.12 -7.37
N TRP A 78 8.58 1.08 -6.10
CA TRP A 78 7.63 2.01 -5.50
C TRP A 78 8.13 3.45 -5.69
N PRO A 79 7.28 4.38 -6.13
CA PRO A 79 7.69 5.77 -6.31
C PRO A 79 8.22 6.38 -5.01
N ALA A 80 9.41 7.00 -5.07
CA ALA A 80 10.11 7.50 -3.87
C ALA A 80 9.36 8.62 -3.14
N ASP A 81 8.50 9.34 -3.87
CA ASP A 81 7.67 10.45 -3.40
C ASP A 81 6.28 10.00 -2.90
N GLN A 82 5.95 8.70 -2.97
CA GLN A 82 4.67 8.17 -2.55
C GLN A 82 4.74 7.43 -1.22
N LEU A 83 3.75 7.67 -0.36
CA LEU A 83 3.57 6.92 0.87
C LEU A 83 3.32 5.43 0.59
N ARG A 84 4.03 4.56 1.31
CA ARG A 84 3.82 3.11 1.28
C ARG A 84 2.64 2.65 2.16
N THR A 85 1.93 3.56 2.81
CA THR A 85 0.72 3.25 3.58
C THR A 85 -0.54 3.42 2.76
N GLU A 86 -1.39 2.40 2.81
CA GLU A 86 -2.63 2.35 2.04
C GLU A 86 -3.52 3.56 2.34
N PRO A 87 -4.03 4.27 1.31
CA PRO A 87 -5.02 5.33 1.48
C PRO A 87 -6.21 4.87 2.32
N GLY A 88 -6.54 5.63 3.37
CA GLY A 88 -7.67 5.32 4.25
C GLY A 88 -7.43 4.22 5.29
N SER A 89 -6.24 3.63 5.35
CA SER A 89 -5.86 2.69 6.41
C SER A 89 -5.63 3.37 7.76
N ILE A 90 -5.78 2.61 8.85
CA ILE A 90 -5.48 3.08 10.22
C ILE A 90 -4.03 3.55 10.31
N ALA A 91 -3.09 2.76 9.80
CA ALA A 91 -1.67 3.13 9.81
C ALA A 91 -1.40 4.48 9.13
N ARG A 92 -2.13 4.81 8.05
CA ARG A 92 -2.02 6.11 7.39
C ARG A 92 -2.63 7.23 8.24
N ASP A 93 -3.76 6.98 8.88
CA ASP A 93 -4.40 7.92 9.80
C ASP A 93 -3.51 8.21 11.02
N ASP A 94 -2.87 7.19 11.59
CA ASP A 94 -1.92 7.30 12.71
C ASP A 94 -0.66 8.09 12.30
N GLN A 95 -0.10 7.81 11.13
CA GLN A 95 1.03 8.58 10.58
C GLN A 95 0.68 10.06 10.41
N ARG A 96 -0.51 10.35 9.86
CA ARG A 96 -1.00 11.73 9.75
C ARG A 96 -1.17 12.38 11.12
N ALA A 97 -1.76 11.67 12.09
CA ALA A 97 -1.98 12.18 13.44
C ALA A 97 -0.65 12.53 14.13
N ALA A 98 0.34 11.63 14.05
CA ALA A 98 1.68 11.86 14.58
C ALA A 98 2.37 13.05 13.90
N ALA A 99 2.30 13.14 12.56
CA ALA A 99 2.88 14.26 11.82
C ALA A 99 2.25 15.61 12.22
N ARG A 100 0.92 15.65 12.38
CA ARG A 100 0.22 16.85 12.86
C ARG A 100 0.60 17.20 14.28
N ALA A 101 0.67 16.22 15.20
CA ALA A 101 1.10 16.45 16.57
C ALA A 101 2.50 17.09 16.63
N ASN A 102 3.43 16.62 15.79
CA ASN A 102 4.76 17.22 15.65
C ASN A 102 4.70 18.64 15.06
N ALA A 103 3.83 18.90 14.08
CA ALA A 103 3.64 20.24 13.55
C ALA A 103 3.11 21.20 14.62
N PHE A 104 2.23 20.76 15.52
CA PHE A 104 1.73 21.57 16.65
C PHE A 104 2.79 21.89 17.71
N GLN A 105 3.95 21.23 17.70
CA GLN A 105 5.08 21.60 18.56
C GLN A 105 5.88 22.79 18.01
N GLU A 106 5.64 23.20 16.76
CA GLU A 106 6.27 24.38 16.16
C GLU A 106 5.76 25.66 16.86
N LYS A 107 6.69 26.51 17.30
CA LYS A 107 6.35 27.73 18.06
C LYS A 107 5.94 28.88 17.15
N ASP A 108 6.47 28.88 15.93
CA ASP A 108 6.14 29.87 14.91
C ASP A 108 4.83 29.50 14.21
N ALA A 109 3.80 30.33 14.39
CA ALA A 109 2.47 30.08 13.83
C ALA A 109 2.47 30.00 12.29
N GLY A 110 3.34 30.76 11.61
CA GLY A 110 3.47 30.72 10.16
C GLY A 110 4.09 29.40 9.67
N LYS A 111 5.17 28.95 10.32
CA LYS A 111 5.80 27.66 10.02
C LYS A 111 4.90 26.48 10.39
N GLN A 112 4.17 26.59 11.49
CA GLN A 112 3.17 25.60 11.87
C GLN A 112 2.10 25.46 10.79
N ALA A 113 1.53 26.57 10.31
CA ALA A 113 0.52 26.57 9.26
C ALA A 113 1.07 25.96 7.94
N GLN A 114 2.30 26.31 7.57
CA GLN A 114 2.96 25.74 6.40
C GLN A 114 3.12 24.21 6.53
N ARG A 115 3.64 23.72 7.66
CA ARG A 115 3.79 22.27 7.91
C ARG A 115 2.46 21.53 7.87
N LEU A 116 1.41 22.11 8.45
CA LEU A 116 0.07 21.51 8.39
C LEU A 116 -0.45 21.43 6.95
N ALA A 117 -0.20 22.45 6.13
CA ALA A 117 -0.57 22.42 4.71
C ALA A 117 0.21 21.35 3.91
N GLU A 118 1.50 21.19 4.19
CA GLU A 118 2.34 20.12 3.60
C GLU A 118 1.83 18.73 3.99
N ILE A 119 1.47 18.53 5.26
CA ILE A 119 0.88 17.26 5.73
C ILE A 119 -0.45 16.98 5.02
N ASP A 120 -1.33 17.98 4.90
CA ASP A 120 -2.63 17.81 4.23
C ASP A 120 -2.48 17.57 2.72
N ALA A 121 -1.40 18.06 2.09
CA ALA A 121 -1.08 17.75 0.70
C ALA A 121 -0.67 16.28 0.50
N VAL A 122 0.08 15.71 1.44
CA VAL A 122 0.58 14.32 1.36
C VAL A 122 -0.48 13.30 1.79
N TYR A 123 -1.21 13.58 2.88
CA TYR A 123 -2.16 12.65 3.47
C TYR A 123 -3.62 12.91 3.08
N GLY A 124 -3.90 14.03 2.41
CA GLY A 124 -5.24 14.53 2.16
C GLY A 124 -5.80 15.32 3.36
N LYS A 125 -6.76 16.21 3.08
CA LYS A 125 -7.41 17.02 4.12
C LYS A 125 -8.07 16.13 5.18
N TRP A 126 -7.87 16.47 6.45
CA TRP A 126 -8.57 15.82 7.55
C TRP A 126 -10.06 16.17 7.49
N GLN A 127 -10.89 15.22 7.06
CA GLN A 127 -12.34 15.38 7.05
C GLN A 127 -13.01 14.93 8.36
N GLY A 128 -12.23 14.68 9.42
CA GLY A 128 -12.73 14.02 10.63
C GLY A 128 -13.26 12.64 10.29
N SER A 129 -12.37 11.66 10.06
CA SER A 129 -12.81 10.36 9.55
C SER A 129 -13.81 9.73 10.54
N ARG A 130 -15.02 9.43 10.06
CA ARG A 130 -16.00 8.56 10.76
C ARG A 130 -15.37 7.22 11.18
N ASN A 131 -14.28 6.81 10.53
CA ASN A 131 -13.50 5.62 10.85
C ASN A 131 -12.72 5.77 12.17
N ALA A 132 -12.06 6.89 12.44
CA ALA A 132 -11.33 7.10 13.71
C ALA A 132 -12.26 7.02 14.93
N MET A 133 -13.51 7.48 14.79
CA MET A 133 -14.53 7.44 15.85
C MET A 133 -15.11 6.02 16.09
N ASN A 134 -15.06 5.14 15.08
CA ASN A 134 -15.47 3.75 15.19
C ASN A 134 -14.35 2.85 15.74
N TYR A 135 -13.08 3.16 15.45
CA TYR A 135 -11.94 2.39 15.98
C TYR A 135 -11.74 2.62 17.48
N SER A 136 -11.89 3.85 17.99
CA SER A 136 -11.78 4.12 19.43
C SER A 136 -12.85 3.41 20.28
N ARG A 137 -13.97 3.01 19.67
CA ARG A 137 -15.01 2.20 20.34
C ARG A 137 -14.71 0.71 20.30
N ARG A 138 -13.93 0.22 19.33
CA ARG A 138 -13.66 -1.21 19.16
C ARG A 138 -12.46 -1.67 19.98
N THR A 139 -11.36 -0.90 19.98
CA THR A 139 -10.19 -1.19 20.83
C THR A 139 -10.51 -1.09 22.32
N ARG A 140 -11.34 -0.12 22.74
CA ARG A 140 -11.82 -0.09 24.14
C ARG A 140 -12.62 -1.32 24.54
N ARG A 141 -13.43 -1.86 23.63
CA ARG A 141 -14.25 -3.05 23.90
C ARG A 141 -13.40 -4.31 24.02
N GLU A 142 -12.38 -4.45 23.18
CA GLU A 142 -11.45 -5.58 23.21
C GLU A 142 -10.53 -5.53 24.45
N GLU A 143 -10.20 -4.34 24.96
CA GLU A 143 -9.48 -4.17 26.23
C GLU A 143 -10.38 -4.42 27.47
N GLU A 144 -11.68 -4.09 27.40
CA GLU A 144 -12.65 -4.34 28.48
C GLU A 144 -13.09 -5.81 28.57
N ASP A 145 -13.13 -6.55 27.46
CA ASP A 145 -13.50 -7.98 27.43
C ASP A 145 -12.33 -8.94 27.77
N SER A 146 -11.13 -8.40 28.04
CA SER A 146 -9.92 -9.16 28.36
C SER A 146 -9.59 -9.25 29.87
N PHE A 147 -10.52 -8.87 30.75
CA PHE A 147 -10.38 -8.93 32.22
C PHE A 147 -11.45 -9.78 32.89
#